data_AF-A0A3P9B1Z3-F1
#
_entry.id   AF-A0A3P9B1Z3-F1
#
_cell.length_a   1.000
_cell.length_b   1.000
_cell.length_c   1.000
_cell.angle_alpha   90.00
_cell.angle_beta   90.00
_cell.angle_gamma   90.00
#
_symmetry.space_group_name_H-M   'P 1'
#
loop_
_entity.id
_entity.type
_entity.pdbx_description
1 polymer ?
#
loop_
_entity_poly.entity_id
_entity_poly.type
_entity_poly.pdbx_seq_one_letter_code
_entity_poly.pdbx_strand_id
1 'polypeptide(L)'
;EKVLAAIPQKVDSVYLDSLAQWKAEGKAAVWLRVPISLSRCAAAASAHGFTFHHARNDYAMLALWLGEGESRLPGFATHQIGVAGAVVDESSGKVLVVQDRNKTKNAWKFPGGLSDPGENIGTTAVREVFEETGVRSEFRSLLSIRQQHNHPGAFGMSDMYIICRLSPLTYEINFCTQECLRCEWLDISELAKTSETTPITSRLASLLLHGLEHGFDKIDLNMEELPAVYSGRFYQLYYRQLPILKL
;
A
#
# COMPACT_ATOMS: atom_id res chain seq x y z
N GLU A 1 -17.93 19.98 -2.41
CA GLU A 1 -16.82 20.06 -3.37
C GLU A 1 -17.27 20.96 -4.52
N LYS A 2 -16.56 22.06 -4.84
CA LYS A 2 -16.86 22.87 -6.02
C LYS A 2 -15.76 22.63 -7.07
N VAL A 3 -16.17 22.36 -8.31
CA VAL A 3 -15.29 22.28 -9.48
C VAL A 3 -15.38 23.60 -10.23
N LEU A 4 -14.25 24.25 -10.47
CA LEU A 4 -14.21 25.45 -11.33
C LEU A 4 -14.31 25.01 -12.79
N ALA A 5 -15.39 25.40 -13.48
CA ALA A 5 -15.68 24.97 -14.85
C ALA A 5 -15.18 25.94 -15.94
N ALA A 6 -14.69 27.13 -15.58
CA ALA A 6 -14.27 28.15 -16.54
C ALA A 6 -13.11 29.01 -16.02
N ILE A 7 -12.54 29.82 -16.91
CA ILE A 7 -11.44 30.77 -16.68
C ILE A 7 -12.04 32.18 -16.46
N PRO A 8 -12.26 32.67 -15.21
CA PRO A 8 -12.58 34.08 -15.02
C PRO A 8 -11.35 34.95 -15.31
N GLN A 9 -11.54 36.09 -15.97
CA GLN A 9 -10.50 37.15 -16.04
C GLN A 9 -10.27 37.81 -14.66
N LYS A 10 -11.22 37.70 -13.73
CA LYS A 10 -11.15 38.18 -12.34
C LYS A 10 -11.37 37.03 -11.36
N VAL A 11 -10.40 36.14 -11.22
CA VAL A 11 -10.53 34.96 -10.35
C VAL A 11 -10.62 35.38 -8.87
N ASP A 12 -9.92 36.45 -8.49
CA ASP A 12 -9.82 36.90 -7.11
C ASP A 12 -11.15 37.43 -6.54
N SER A 13 -11.92 38.20 -7.32
CA SER A 13 -13.21 38.71 -6.85
C SER A 13 -14.20 37.58 -6.58
N VAL A 14 -14.17 36.54 -7.39
CA VAL A 14 -15.01 35.34 -7.20
C VAL A 14 -14.66 34.62 -5.90
N TYR A 15 -13.37 34.55 -5.54
CA TYR A 15 -12.95 33.96 -4.27
C TYR A 15 -13.37 34.81 -3.07
N LEU A 16 -13.20 36.14 -3.12
CA LEU A 16 -13.61 37.04 -2.04
C LEU A 16 -15.10 36.92 -1.73
N ASP A 17 -15.95 36.97 -2.76
CA ASP A 17 -17.40 36.85 -2.61
C ASP A 17 -17.78 35.47 -2.05
N SER A 18 -17.15 34.41 -2.58
CA SER A 18 -17.39 33.04 -2.11
C SER A 18 -16.96 32.85 -0.65
N LEU A 19 -15.83 33.44 -0.24
CA LEU A 19 -15.33 33.35 1.14
C LEU A 19 -16.24 34.05 2.14
N ALA A 20 -16.73 35.24 1.78
CA ALA A 20 -17.71 35.95 2.59
C ALA A 20 -18.98 35.11 2.78
N GLN A 21 -19.48 34.52 1.69
CA GLN A 21 -20.62 33.62 1.72
C GLN A 21 -20.38 32.39 2.59
N TRP A 22 -19.27 31.66 2.40
CA TRP A 22 -18.97 30.45 3.18
C TRP A 22 -18.82 30.72 4.67
N LYS A 23 -18.25 31.87 5.05
CA LYS A 23 -18.18 32.31 6.44
C LYS A 23 -19.58 32.59 7.01
N ALA A 24 -20.42 33.31 6.27
CA ALA A 24 -21.80 33.58 6.69
C ALA A 24 -22.64 32.30 6.82
N GLU A 25 -22.37 31.29 5.99
CA GLU A 25 -22.99 29.96 6.06
C GLU A 25 -22.42 29.06 7.18
N GLY A 26 -21.44 29.54 7.96
CA GLY A 26 -20.82 28.77 9.04
C GLY A 26 -20.02 27.56 8.55
N LYS A 27 -19.48 27.59 7.33
CA LYS A 27 -18.63 26.49 6.83
C LYS A 27 -17.31 26.47 7.61
N ALA A 28 -16.96 25.32 8.17
CA ALA A 28 -15.68 25.13 8.86
C ALA A 28 -14.51 24.88 7.90
N ALA A 29 -14.78 24.35 6.70
CA ALA A 29 -13.76 24.02 5.72
C ALA A 29 -14.29 24.13 4.29
N VAL A 30 -13.39 24.46 3.37
CA VAL A 30 -13.67 24.56 1.93
C VAL A 30 -12.66 23.74 1.16
N TRP A 31 -13.16 22.99 0.19
CA TRP A 31 -12.38 22.15 -0.71
C TRP A 31 -12.58 22.63 -2.14
N LEU A 32 -11.47 22.87 -2.83
CA LEU A 32 -11.46 23.36 -4.20
C LEU A 32 -10.70 22.39 -5.10
N ARG A 33 -11.43 21.76 -6.03
CA ARG A 33 -10.83 20.92 -7.07
C ARG A 33 -10.47 21.78 -8.27
N VAL A 34 -9.18 21.86 -8.57
CA VAL A 34 -8.63 22.64 -9.68
C VAL A 34 -8.04 21.70 -10.73
N PRO A 35 -8.67 21.57 -11.91
CA PRO A 35 -8.07 20.87 -13.05
C PRO A 35 -6.72 21.49 -13.44
N ILE A 36 -5.80 20.69 -13.95
CA ILE A 36 -4.45 21.13 -14.35
C ILE A 36 -4.49 22.22 -15.43
N SER A 37 -5.50 22.16 -16.32
CA SER A 37 -5.78 23.19 -17.32
C SER A 37 -6.16 24.55 -16.71
N LEU A 38 -6.55 24.58 -15.43
CA LEU A 38 -6.92 25.76 -14.67
C LEU A 38 -5.93 26.06 -13.54
N SER A 39 -4.67 25.59 -13.62
CA SER A 39 -3.68 25.72 -12.53
C SER A 39 -3.47 27.17 -12.04
N ARG A 40 -3.68 28.19 -12.88
CA ARG A 40 -3.67 29.60 -12.47
C ARG A 40 -4.68 29.94 -11.37
N CYS A 41 -5.79 29.20 -11.30
CA CYS A 41 -6.81 29.35 -10.25
C CYS A 41 -6.30 28.85 -8.89
N ALA A 42 -5.35 27.91 -8.86
CA ALA A 42 -4.70 27.50 -7.62
C ALA A 42 -3.79 28.61 -7.06
N ALA A 43 -3.03 29.28 -7.94
CA ALA A 43 -2.23 30.44 -7.55
C ALA A 43 -3.12 31.56 -6.97
N ALA A 44 -4.22 31.91 -7.65
CA ALA A 44 -5.18 32.87 -7.12
C ALA A 44 -5.81 32.42 -5.77
N ALA A 45 -6.18 31.15 -5.64
CA ALA A 45 -6.73 30.61 -4.39
C ALA A 45 -5.74 30.72 -3.22
N SER A 46 -4.44 30.51 -3.48
CA SER A 46 -3.40 30.59 -2.43
C SER A 46 -3.28 31.99 -1.81
N ALA A 47 -3.55 33.05 -2.58
CA ALA A 47 -3.61 34.43 -2.07
C ALA A 47 -4.73 34.64 -1.04
N HIS A 48 -5.70 33.71 -0.98
CA HIS A 48 -6.80 33.71 -0.03
C HIS A 48 -6.70 32.60 1.04
N GLY A 49 -5.50 32.06 1.25
CA GLY A 49 -5.21 31.11 2.33
C GLY A 49 -5.48 29.64 2.00
N PHE A 50 -5.90 29.31 0.78
CA PHE A 50 -5.95 27.91 0.36
C PHE A 50 -4.55 27.30 0.28
N THR A 51 -4.40 26.07 0.76
CA THR A 51 -3.17 25.28 0.65
C THR A 51 -3.42 24.01 -0.14
N PHE A 52 -2.35 23.38 -0.65
CA PHE A 52 -2.49 22.06 -1.27
C PHE A 52 -2.85 21.01 -0.22
N HIS A 53 -3.84 20.19 -0.54
CA HIS A 53 -4.10 18.97 0.19
C HIS A 53 -3.55 17.75 -0.54
N HIS A 54 -3.85 17.62 -1.84
CA HIS A 54 -3.31 16.55 -2.68
C HIS A 54 -3.42 16.90 -4.16
N ALA A 55 -2.74 16.14 -5.01
CA ALA A 55 -2.96 16.15 -6.46
C ALA A 55 -3.09 14.71 -6.95
N ARG A 56 -3.87 14.51 -8.02
CA ARG A 56 -4.01 13.21 -8.68
C ARG A 56 -4.24 13.45 -10.15
N ASN A 57 -3.45 12.80 -11.00
CA ASN A 57 -3.55 12.85 -12.45
C ASN A 57 -3.63 14.29 -12.99
N ASP A 58 -4.83 14.75 -13.33
CA ASP A 58 -5.14 15.99 -14.00
C ASP A 58 -5.72 17.08 -13.08
N TYR A 59 -5.63 16.94 -11.75
CA TYR A 59 -6.13 17.95 -10.82
C TYR A 59 -5.32 18.08 -9.53
N ALA A 60 -5.42 19.26 -8.92
CA ALA A 60 -5.04 19.52 -7.54
C ALA A 60 -6.30 19.76 -6.67
N MET A 61 -6.30 19.19 -5.48
CA MET A 61 -7.25 19.52 -4.42
C MET A 61 -6.59 20.52 -3.47
N LEU A 62 -7.20 21.68 -3.34
CA LEU A 62 -6.83 22.69 -2.36
C LEU A 62 -7.82 22.66 -1.20
N ALA A 63 -7.35 23.05 -0.03
CA ALA A 63 -8.16 23.13 1.17
C ALA A 63 -7.97 24.47 1.88
N LEU A 64 -9.03 24.95 2.50
CA LEU A 64 -9.02 26.10 3.39
C LEU A 64 -9.80 25.75 4.65
N TRP A 65 -9.16 25.92 5.80
CA TRP A 65 -9.82 25.87 7.10
C TRP A 65 -10.35 27.26 7.44
N LEU A 66 -11.64 27.35 7.75
CA LEU A 66 -12.34 28.58 8.14
C LEU A 66 -12.70 28.60 9.63
N GLY A 67 -12.55 27.48 10.33
CA GLY A 67 -12.77 27.40 11.77
C GLY A 67 -11.70 28.13 12.59
N GLU A 68 -11.97 28.26 13.88
CA GLU A 68 -11.01 28.85 14.82
C GLU A 68 -9.83 27.90 15.09
N GLY A 69 -8.63 28.48 15.26
CA GLY A 69 -7.42 27.76 15.63
C GLY A 69 -6.81 26.93 14.49
N GLU A 70 -6.02 25.91 14.88
CA GLU A 70 -5.35 25.03 13.93
C GLU A 70 -6.35 24.22 13.10
N SER A 71 -5.97 23.99 11.84
CA SER A 71 -6.75 23.17 10.92
C SER A 71 -6.92 21.75 11.45
N ARG A 72 -8.18 21.27 11.46
CA ARG A 72 -8.53 19.88 11.81
C ARG A 72 -8.83 19.03 10.58
N LEU A 73 -8.47 19.54 9.40
CA LEU A 73 -8.61 18.77 8.18
C LEU A 73 -7.63 17.60 8.23
N PRO A 74 -8.09 16.36 7.94
CA PRO A 74 -7.18 15.23 7.87
C PRO A 74 -6.15 15.49 6.77
N GLY A 75 -4.91 15.05 7.00
CA GLY A 75 -3.91 15.02 5.94
C GLY A 75 -4.32 14.04 4.83
N PHE A 76 -3.71 14.19 3.64
CA PHE A 76 -3.84 13.19 2.60
C PHE A 76 -3.03 11.92 2.91
N ALA A 77 -3.08 10.92 2.02
CA ALA A 77 -2.37 9.65 2.15
C ALA A 77 -0.88 9.86 2.53
N THR A 78 -0.49 9.30 3.67
CA THR A 78 0.86 9.45 4.26
C THR A 78 1.77 8.24 4.06
N HIS A 79 1.19 7.13 3.59
CA HIS A 79 1.89 5.86 3.41
C HIS A 79 1.68 5.32 2.00
N GLN A 80 2.75 4.76 1.44
CA GLN A 80 2.64 3.77 0.37
C GLN A 80 2.51 2.38 0.99
N ILE A 81 1.74 1.51 0.34
CA ILE A 81 1.61 0.11 0.74
C ILE A 81 2.31 -0.75 -0.30
N GLY A 82 3.33 -1.49 0.14
CA GLY A 82 3.90 -2.58 -0.63
C GLY A 82 3.49 -3.93 -0.06
N VAL A 83 3.44 -4.95 -0.90
CA VAL A 83 3.09 -6.31 -0.50
C VAL A 83 4.07 -7.31 -1.12
N ALA A 84 4.54 -8.25 -0.32
CA ALA A 84 5.29 -9.42 -0.79
C ALA A 84 4.54 -10.73 -0.59
N GLY A 85 4.78 -11.68 -1.49
CA GLY A 85 4.30 -13.05 -1.37
C GLY A 85 5.43 -14.04 -1.09
N ALA A 86 5.45 -14.62 0.11
CA ALA A 86 6.24 -15.80 0.40
C ALA A 86 5.46 -17.04 -0.05
N VAL A 87 5.75 -17.52 -1.27
CA VAL A 87 5.13 -18.72 -1.83
C VAL A 87 5.82 -19.95 -1.26
N VAL A 88 5.12 -20.72 -0.43
CA VAL A 88 5.70 -21.86 0.29
C VAL A 88 5.19 -23.16 -0.29
N ASP A 89 6.10 -23.99 -0.81
CA ASP A 89 5.82 -25.40 -1.07
C ASP A 89 6.04 -26.18 0.23
N GLU A 90 4.93 -26.41 0.94
CA GLU A 90 4.93 -27.12 2.22
C GLU A 90 5.41 -28.57 2.08
N SER A 91 5.25 -29.18 0.90
CA SER A 91 5.64 -30.58 0.67
C SER A 91 7.15 -30.76 0.53
N SER A 92 7.83 -29.76 -0.02
CA SER A 92 9.28 -29.79 -0.25
C SER A 92 10.07 -28.95 0.75
N GLY A 93 9.41 -28.15 1.60
CA GLY A 93 10.06 -27.20 2.50
C GLY A 93 10.76 -26.04 1.77
N LYS A 94 10.33 -25.72 0.55
CA LYS A 94 10.94 -24.67 -0.29
C LYS A 94 10.08 -23.41 -0.34
N VAL A 95 10.72 -22.28 -0.60
CA VAL A 95 10.07 -20.98 -0.80
C VAL A 95 10.59 -20.32 -2.06
N LEU A 96 9.70 -19.65 -2.78
CA LEU A 96 10.04 -18.91 -3.98
C LEU A 96 10.73 -17.59 -3.61
N VAL A 97 11.92 -17.37 -4.16
CA VAL A 97 12.71 -16.16 -3.94
C VAL A 97 13.21 -15.58 -5.25
N VAL A 98 13.49 -14.29 -5.23
CA VAL A 98 14.01 -13.53 -6.37
C VAL A 98 15.22 -12.69 -5.95
N GLN A 99 16.06 -12.33 -6.90
CA GLN A 99 17.08 -11.28 -6.77
C GLN A 99 16.79 -10.16 -7.75
N ASP A 100 16.74 -8.91 -7.26
CA ASP A 100 16.52 -7.72 -8.08
C ASP A 100 17.68 -7.50 -9.07
N ARG A 101 17.37 -7.23 -10.34
CA ARG A 101 18.38 -6.90 -11.36
C ARG A 101 19.01 -5.52 -11.16
N ASN A 102 18.22 -4.56 -10.70
CA ASN A 102 18.59 -3.13 -10.67
C ASN A 102 19.05 -2.64 -9.28
N LYS A 103 19.39 -3.55 -8.35
CA LYS A 103 19.88 -3.18 -7.02
C LYS A 103 21.35 -3.53 -6.83
N THR A 104 22.03 -2.75 -5.99
CA THR A 104 23.48 -2.84 -5.74
C THR A 104 23.90 -4.08 -4.96
N LYS A 105 22.96 -4.81 -4.35
CA LYS A 105 23.20 -6.07 -3.65
C LYS A 105 22.25 -7.14 -4.16
N ASN A 106 22.82 -8.24 -4.64
CA ASN A 106 22.08 -9.45 -5.05
C ASN A 106 21.67 -10.23 -3.80
N ALA A 107 20.67 -9.72 -3.07
CA ALA A 107 20.11 -10.39 -1.89
C ALA A 107 18.79 -11.07 -2.25
N TRP A 108 18.61 -12.32 -1.82
CA TRP A 108 17.34 -13.03 -1.93
C TRP A 108 16.25 -12.30 -1.16
N LYS A 109 15.10 -12.12 -1.82
CA LYS A 109 13.88 -11.56 -1.22
C LYS A 109 12.66 -12.34 -1.72
N PHE A 110 11.53 -12.13 -1.08
CA PHE A 110 10.25 -12.55 -1.65
C PHE A 110 9.85 -11.59 -2.78
N PRO A 111 9.20 -12.08 -3.86
CA PRO A 111 8.62 -11.23 -4.90
C PRO A 111 7.54 -10.32 -4.30
N GLY A 112 7.41 -9.10 -4.82
CA GLY A 112 6.49 -8.12 -4.27
C GLY A 112 6.73 -6.69 -4.75
N GLY A 113 5.63 -5.94 -4.86
CA GLY A 113 5.58 -4.57 -5.34
C GLY A 113 4.53 -3.72 -4.62
N LEU A 114 4.09 -2.63 -5.25
CA LEU A 114 3.14 -1.68 -4.67
C LEU A 114 1.70 -2.15 -4.91
N SER A 115 0.82 -1.92 -3.93
CA SER A 115 -0.61 -2.14 -4.14
C SER A 115 -1.22 -1.07 -5.03
N ASP A 116 -2.07 -1.47 -5.96
CA ASP A 116 -2.85 -0.53 -6.74
C ASP A 116 -3.99 0.11 -5.92
N PRO A 117 -4.45 1.33 -6.27
CA PRO A 117 -5.57 1.96 -5.58
C PRO A 117 -6.84 1.09 -5.59
N GLY A 118 -7.24 0.63 -4.41
CA GLY A 118 -8.43 -0.22 -4.23
C GLY A 118 -8.17 -1.72 -4.36
N GLU A 119 -6.92 -2.13 -4.55
CA GLU A 119 -6.52 -3.54 -4.58
C GLU A 119 -6.38 -4.11 -3.16
N ASN A 120 -6.87 -5.34 -2.97
CA ASN A 120 -6.75 -6.05 -1.70
C ASN A 120 -5.33 -6.59 -1.51
N ILE A 121 -4.84 -6.65 -0.26
CA ILE A 121 -3.46 -7.08 0.06
C ILE A 121 -3.13 -8.46 -0.52
N GLY A 122 -4.03 -9.44 -0.33
CA GLY A 122 -3.83 -10.78 -0.87
C GLY A 122 -3.82 -10.83 -2.39
N THR A 123 -4.60 -9.96 -3.04
CA THR A 123 -4.63 -9.82 -4.50
C THR A 123 -3.33 -9.23 -5.01
N THR A 124 -2.81 -8.17 -4.38
CA THR A 124 -1.50 -7.59 -4.68
C THR A 124 -0.41 -8.65 -4.57
N ALA A 125 -0.35 -9.41 -3.47
CA ALA A 125 0.67 -10.45 -3.28
C ALA A 125 0.66 -11.50 -4.40
N VAL A 126 -0.54 -11.98 -4.81
CA VAL A 126 -0.69 -12.97 -5.87
C VAL A 126 -0.32 -12.41 -7.24
N ARG A 127 -0.71 -11.16 -7.54
CA ARG A 127 -0.37 -10.47 -8.79
C ARG A 127 1.13 -10.31 -8.93
N GLU A 128 1.78 -9.73 -7.92
CA GLU A 128 3.22 -9.43 -7.93
C GLU A 128 4.07 -10.70 -8.06
N VAL A 129 3.69 -11.78 -7.36
CA VAL A 129 4.33 -13.10 -7.52
C VAL A 129 4.23 -13.58 -8.95
N PHE A 130 3.05 -13.49 -9.56
CA PHE A 130 2.88 -13.94 -10.94
C PHE A 130 3.66 -13.07 -11.93
N GLU A 131 3.64 -11.75 -11.77
CA GLU A 131 4.36 -10.79 -12.61
C GLU A 131 5.88 -10.99 -12.56
N GLU A 132 6.45 -11.14 -11.36
CA GLU A 132 7.90 -11.32 -11.20
C GLU A 132 8.38 -12.72 -11.58
N THR A 133 7.60 -13.77 -11.33
CA THR A 133 8.10 -15.16 -11.33
C THR A 133 7.42 -16.10 -12.33
N GLY A 134 6.25 -15.74 -12.83
CA GLY A 134 5.36 -16.61 -13.63
C GLY A 134 4.63 -17.69 -12.81
N VAL A 135 4.91 -17.83 -11.51
CA VAL A 135 4.26 -18.82 -10.64
C VAL A 135 2.87 -18.34 -10.26
N ARG A 136 1.85 -19.19 -10.47
CA ARG A 136 0.50 -18.95 -9.93
C ARG A 136 0.45 -19.41 -8.49
N SER A 137 -0.21 -18.62 -7.65
CA SER A 137 -0.33 -18.88 -6.21
C SER A 137 -1.67 -18.45 -5.67
N GLU A 138 -2.00 -18.91 -4.46
CA GLU A 138 -3.20 -18.51 -3.73
C GLU A 138 -2.84 -17.91 -2.36
N PHE A 139 -3.58 -16.88 -1.96
CA PHE A 139 -3.40 -16.22 -0.67
C PHE A 139 -3.80 -17.13 0.49
N ARG A 140 -2.96 -17.17 1.54
CA ARG A 140 -3.26 -17.89 2.79
C ARG A 140 -3.40 -16.97 3.98
N SER A 141 -2.41 -16.12 4.25
CA SER A 141 -2.37 -15.32 5.47
C SER A 141 -1.44 -14.11 5.33
N LEU A 142 -1.51 -13.19 6.29
CA LEU A 142 -0.38 -12.30 6.56
C LEU A 142 0.59 -12.98 7.53
N LEU A 143 1.88 -12.70 7.34
CA LEU A 143 2.96 -13.12 8.22
C LEU A 143 3.51 -11.96 9.04
N SER A 144 3.66 -10.79 8.41
CA SER A 144 4.33 -9.65 9.06
C SER A 144 4.02 -8.33 8.38
N ILE A 145 4.28 -7.24 9.10
CA ILE A 145 4.18 -5.86 8.63
C ILE A 145 5.51 -5.17 8.98
N ARG A 146 6.12 -4.54 7.99
CA ARG A 146 7.30 -3.67 8.14
C ARG A 146 6.88 -2.22 7.96
N GLN A 147 7.41 -1.32 8.77
CA GLN A 147 7.23 0.12 8.59
C GLN A 147 8.59 0.82 8.41
N GLN A 148 8.64 1.78 7.51
CA GLN A 148 9.77 2.68 7.32
C GLN A 148 9.26 4.13 7.16
N HIS A 149 9.97 5.09 7.75
CA HIS A 149 9.73 6.52 7.54
C HIS A 149 10.79 7.10 6.61
N ASN A 150 10.45 8.23 5.96
CA ASN A 150 11.34 8.96 5.06
C ASN A 150 11.91 8.06 3.95
N HIS A 151 11.05 7.26 3.30
CA HIS A 151 11.49 6.35 2.25
C HIS A 151 12.06 7.16 1.07
N PRO A 152 13.33 6.95 0.65
CA PRO A 152 13.99 7.82 -0.35
C PRO A 152 13.27 7.92 -1.70
N GLY A 153 12.44 6.93 -2.07
CA GLY A 153 11.61 6.94 -3.28
C GLY A 153 10.17 7.46 -3.09
N ALA A 154 9.75 7.73 -1.86
CA ALA A 154 8.37 8.14 -1.52
C ALA A 154 8.28 9.63 -1.13
N PHE A 155 9.27 10.45 -1.50
CA PHE A 155 9.26 11.91 -1.28
C PHE A 155 9.00 12.33 0.17
N GLY A 156 9.61 11.63 1.13
CA GLY A 156 9.44 11.90 2.56
C GLY A 156 8.23 11.20 3.20
N MET A 157 7.39 10.51 2.41
CA MET A 157 6.30 9.69 2.93
C MET A 157 6.81 8.39 3.56
N SER A 158 5.93 7.75 4.33
CA SER A 158 6.22 6.48 4.97
C SER A 158 5.87 5.31 4.05
N ASP A 159 6.45 4.15 4.34
CA ASP A 159 6.21 2.88 3.66
C ASP A 159 5.69 1.88 4.70
N MET A 160 4.61 1.18 4.36
CA MET A 160 4.22 -0.06 5.03
C MET A 160 4.34 -1.21 4.04
N TYR A 161 5.09 -2.23 4.43
CA TYR A 161 5.32 -3.40 3.60
C TYR A 161 4.77 -4.64 4.28
N ILE A 162 3.78 -5.26 3.66
CA ILE A 162 3.04 -6.38 4.21
C ILE A 162 3.55 -7.68 3.57
N ILE A 163 3.93 -8.66 4.39
CA ILE A 163 4.41 -9.95 3.90
C ILE A 163 3.31 -10.98 4.08
N CYS A 164 2.91 -11.62 2.97
CA CYS A 164 1.87 -12.63 2.93
C CYS A 164 2.48 -14.03 2.77
N ARG A 165 1.82 -15.03 3.35
CA ARG A 165 2.06 -16.43 2.99
C ARG A 165 1.14 -16.82 1.85
N LEU A 166 1.69 -17.44 0.82
CA LEU A 166 0.94 -17.96 -0.32
C LEU A 166 1.25 -19.46 -0.49
N SER A 167 0.32 -20.20 -1.07
CA SER A 167 0.57 -21.57 -1.55
C SER A 167 0.73 -21.58 -3.07
N PRO A 168 1.66 -22.36 -3.64
CA PRO A 168 1.80 -22.48 -5.09
C PRO A 168 0.65 -23.28 -5.69
N LEU A 169 0.19 -22.83 -6.87
CA LEU A 169 -0.70 -23.58 -7.76
C LEU A 169 0.08 -24.16 -8.96
N THR A 170 1.28 -23.63 -9.23
CA THR A 170 2.23 -24.12 -10.23
C THR A 170 3.65 -24.03 -9.68
N TYR A 171 4.59 -24.72 -10.31
CA TYR A 171 5.98 -24.80 -9.85
C TYR A 171 7.00 -24.33 -10.90
N GLU A 172 6.62 -24.32 -12.17
CA GLU A 172 7.48 -23.83 -13.25
C GLU A 172 7.70 -22.31 -13.12
N ILE A 173 8.97 -21.92 -13.18
CA ILE A 173 9.39 -20.52 -13.07
C ILE A 173 9.58 -19.98 -14.50
N ASN A 174 8.94 -18.84 -14.77
CA ASN A 174 9.14 -18.03 -15.96
C ASN A 174 9.23 -16.57 -15.54
N PHE A 175 10.38 -16.18 -15.00
CA PHE A 175 10.54 -14.91 -14.30
C PHE A 175 10.77 -13.72 -15.24
N CYS A 176 10.38 -12.53 -14.79
CA CYS A 176 10.57 -11.28 -15.52
C CYS A 176 12.05 -10.87 -15.54
N THR A 177 12.72 -11.07 -16.66
CA THR A 177 14.15 -10.74 -16.81
C THR A 177 14.47 -9.24 -16.80
N GLN A 178 13.47 -8.37 -16.91
CA GLN A 178 13.63 -6.91 -16.77
C GLN A 178 13.78 -6.49 -15.31
N GLU A 179 13.09 -7.19 -14.40
CA GLU A 179 13.04 -6.86 -12.98
C GLU A 179 13.95 -7.75 -12.14
N CYS A 180 13.98 -9.06 -12.44
CA CYS A 180 14.71 -10.05 -11.68
C CYS A 180 15.97 -10.53 -12.42
N LEU A 181 17.05 -10.70 -11.67
CA LEU A 181 18.28 -11.35 -12.10
C LEU A 181 18.18 -12.88 -11.98
N ARG A 182 17.55 -13.35 -10.91
CA ARG A 182 17.32 -14.78 -10.60
C ARG A 182 15.97 -14.97 -9.93
N CYS A 183 15.41 -16.15 -10.11
CA CYS A 183 14.23 -16.63 -9.40
C CYS A 183 14.38 -18.14 -9.16
N GLU A 184 14.27 -18.57 -7.90
CA GLU A 184 14.59 -19.94 -7.49
C GLU A 184 13.66 -20.43 -6.36
N TRP A 185 13.44 -21.75 -6.32
CA TRP A 185 12.84 -22.45 -5.18
C TRP A 185 13.93 -22.85 -4.18
N LEU A 186 14.15 -21.99 -3.19
CA LEU A 186 15.19 -22.16 -2.18
C LEU A 186 14.66 -22.92 -0.96
N ASP A 187 15.50 -23.73 -0.33
CA ASP A 187 15.15 -24.38 0.94
C ASP A 187 14.95 -23.31 2.04
N ILE A 188 13.85 -23.40 2.80
CA ILE A 188 13.54 -22.40 3.82
C ILE A 188 14.59 -22.38 4.93
N SER A 189 15.16 -23.54 5.29
CA SER A 189 16.21 -23.64 6.30
C SER A 189 17.54 -23.05 5.81
N GLU A 190 17.80 -23.11 4.50
CA GLU A 190 18.93 -22.43 3.86
C GLU A 190 18.73 -20.91 3.84
N LEU A 191 17.56 -20.43 3.41
CA LEU A 191 17.22 -19.01 3.38
C LEU A 191 17.29 -18.38 4.78
N ALA A 192 16.94 -19.12 5.83
CA ALA A 192 17.03 -18.65 7.21
C ALA A 192 18.49 -18.40 7.66
N LYS A 193 19.47 -19.10 7.07
CA LYS A 193 20.88 -19.10 7.49
C LYS A 193 21.81 -18.32 6.57
N THR A 194 21.46 -18.18 5.29
CA THR A 194 22.32 -17.54 4.29
C THR A 194 22.59 -16.06 4.62
N SER A 195 23.79 -15.59 4.27
CA SER A 195 24.15 -14.17 4.31
C SER A 195 23.76 -13.43 3.02
N GLU A 196 23.36 -14.16 1.97
CA GLU A 196 22.92 -13.61 0.68
C GLU A 196 21.44 -13.20 0.70
N THR A 197 20.95 -12.69 1.84
CA THR A 197 19.58 -12.24 2.00
C THR A 197 19.51 -11.04 2.95
N THR A 198 18.32 -10.44 3.08
CA THR A 198 18.13 -9.34 4.02
C THR A 198 17.82 -9.87 5.43
N PRO A 199 18.13 -9.12 6.51
CA PRO A 199 17.78 -9.53 7.87
C PRO A 199 16.28 -9.79 8.06
N ILE A 200 15.41 -9.05 7.35
CA ILE A 200 13.96 -9.25 7.38
C ILE A 200 13.61 -10.58 6.71
N THR A 201 14.11 -10.83 5.50
CA THR A 201 13.87 -12.10 4.79
C THR A 201 14.32 -13.31 5.60
N SER A 202 15.53 -13.27 6.20
CA SER A 202 16.04 -14.36 7.06
C SER A 202 15.15 -14.57 8.31
N ARG A 203 14.67 -13.50 8.94
CA ARG A 203 13.72 -13.59 10.06
C ARG A 203 12.40 -14.24 9.63
N LEU A 204 11.86 -13.85 8.47
CA LEU A 204 10.63 -14.41 7.93
C LEU A 204 10.82 -15.87 7.50
N ALA A 205 11.97 -16.25 6.95
CA ALA A 205 12.30 -17.64 6.67
C ALA A 205 12.33 -18.48 7.95
N SER A 206 12.88 -17.95 9.04
CA SER A 206 12.83 -18.61 10.36
C SER A 206 11.38 -18.77 10.87
N LEU A 207 10.52 -17.78 10.63
CA LEU A 207 9.10 -17.85 10.97
C LEU A 207 8.37 -18.92 10.14
N LEU A 208 8.64 -18.98 8.84
CA LEU A 208 8.11 -20.00 7.93
C LEU A 208 8.56 -21.40 8.32
N LEU A 209 9.84 -21.57 8.69
CA LEU A 209 10.37 -22.84 9.18
C LEU A 209 9.64 -23.30 10.43
N HIS A 210 9.39 -22.39 11.38
CA HIS A 210 8.59 -22.70 12.56
C HIS A 210 7.17 -23.15 12.18
N GLY A 211 6.54 -22.50 11.19
CA GLY A 211 5.23 -22.89 10.66
C GLY A 211 5.23 -24.27 10.00
N LEU A 212 6.27 -24.63 9.25
CA LEU A 212 6.42 -25.97 8.66
C LEU A 212 6.56 -27.06 9.73
N GLU A 213 7.34 -26.79 10.77
CA GLU A 213 7.64 -27.77 11.82
C GLU A 213 6.51 -27.92 12.85
N HIS A 214 5.77 -26.84 13.15
CA HIS A 214 4.83 -26.77 14.27
C HIS A 214 3.40 -26.42 13.89
N GLY A 215 3.14 -26.19 12.59
CA GLY A 215 1.84 -25.78 12.05
C GLY A 215 1.76 -24.28 11.73
N PHE A 216 1.26 -23.96 10.53
CA PHE A 216 1.04 -22.56 10.09
C PHE A 216 -0.01 -21.83 10.92
N ASP A 217 -0.90 -22.59 11.57
CA ASP A 217 -1.82 -22.07 12.56
C ASP A 217 -1.09 -21.37 13.70
N LYS A 218 0.24 -21.47 13.88
CA LYS A 218 1.05 -20.73 14.89
C LYS A 218 1.56 -19.36 14.46
N ILE A 219 1.67 -19.13 13.14
CA ILE A 219 2.31 -17.92 12.60
C ILE A 219 1.36 -17.07 11.77
N ASP A 220 0.27 -17.65 11.29
CA ASP A 220 -0.65 -16.97 10.40
C ASP A 220 -1.50 -15.92 11.13
N LEU A 221 -1.67 -14.79 10.45
CA LEU A 221 -2.74 -13.82 10.65
C LEU A 221 -3.76 -14.00 9.51
N ASN A 222 -4.89 -14.60 9.83
CA ASN A 222 -5.94 -14.94 8.87
C ASN A 222 -6.76 -13.72 8.47
N MET A 223 -7.36 -13.80 7.29
CA MET A 223 -8.25 -12.78 6.75
C MET A 223 -9.70 -13.24 6.85
N GLU A 224 -10.57 -12.39 7.39
CA GLU A 224 -12.02 -12.56 7.33
C GLU A 224 -12.66 -11.34 6.68
N GLU A 225 -13.60 -11.57 5.77
CA GLU A 225 -14.41 -10.51 5.21
C GLU A 225 -15.63 -10.22 6.10
N LEU A 226 -15.77 -8.97 6.53
CA LEU A 226 -16.83 -8.53 7.43
C LEU A 226 -17.62 -7.37 6.82
N PRO A 227 -18.95 -7.29 7.02
CA PRO A 227 -19.75 -6.19 6.50
C PRO A 227 -19.41 -4.87 7.21
N ALA A 228 -19.34 -3.78 6.45
CA ALA A 228 -19.17 -2.44 6.97
C ALA A 228 -20.48 -1.88 7.52
N VAL A 229 -20.41 -1.24 8.68
CA VAL A 229 -21.59 -0.81 9.45
C VAL A 229 -22.43 0.25 8.72
N TYR A 230 -21.80 1.15 7.96
CA TYR A 230 -22.45 2.38 7.47
C TYR A 230 -22.44 2.58 5.95
N SER A 231 -21.84 1.66 5.18
CA SER A 231 -21.56 1.91 3.76
C SER A 231 -22.05 0.83 2.80
N GLY A 232 -22.58 -0.29 3.31
CA GLY A 232 -22.92 -1.46 2.49
C GLY A 232 -21.72 -2.10 1.80
N ARG A 233 -20.49 -1.77 2.25
CA ARG A 233 -19.23 -2.33 1.76
C ARG A 233 -18.75 -3.44 2.71
N PHE A 234 -17.57 -3.97 2.45
CA PHE A 234 -16.91 -4.97 3.30
C PHE A 234 -15.54 -4.49 3.77
N TYR A 235 -15.07 -5.05 4.87
CA TYR A 235 -13.72 -4.94 5.41
C TYR A 235 -13.00 -6.28 5.25
N GLN A 236 -11.70 -6.25 4.98
CA GLN A 236 -10.83 -7.40 5.22
C GLN A 236 -10.18 -7.22 6.60
N LEU A 237 -10.60 -8.03 7.57
CA LEU A 237 -10.02 -8.03 8.91
C LEU A 237 -8.92 -9.08 8.97
N TYR A 238 -7.70 -8.66 9.31
CA TYR A 238 -6.55 -9.54 9.47
C TYR A 238 -6.23 -9.73 10.94
N TYR A 239 -6.29 -10.97 11.42
CA TYR A 239 -6.12 -11.25 12.84
C TYR A 239 -5.64 -12.67 13.11
N ARG A 240 -5.14 -12.87 14.33
CA ARG A 240 -4.80 -14.18 14.84
C ARG A 240 -6.10 -14.97 15.06
N GLN A 241 -6.37 -15.97 14.22
CA GLN A 241 -7.55 -16.81 14.44
C GLN A 241 -7.37 -17.62 15.73
N LEU A 242 -8.36 -17.52 16.60
CA LEU A 242 -8.43 -18.32 17.82
C LEU A 242 -9.11 -19.65 17.50
N PRO A 243 -8.72 -20.76 18.16
CA PRO A 243 -9.51 -21.99 18.10
C PRO A 243 -10.96 -21.67 18.44
N ILE A 244 -11.89 -22.12 17.61
CA ILE A 244 -13.32 -21.98 17.92
C ILE A 244 -13.54 -22.72 19.24
N LEU A 245 -13.87 -21.98 20.30
CA LEU A 245 -14.41 -22.57 21.51
C LEU A 245 -15.71 -23.25 21.08
N LYS A 246 -15.71 -24.58 21.07
CA LYS A 246 -16.96 -25.33 21.02
C LYS A 246 -17.71 -25.00 22.32
N LEU A 247 -18.61 -24.02 22.24
CA LEU A 247 -19.63 -23.78 23.26
C LEU A 247 -20.62 -24.93 23.25
#